data_AF-A0A383C7A9-F1
#
_entry.id   AF-A0A383C7A9-F1
#
_cell.length_a   1.000
_cell.length_b   1.000
_cell.length_c   1.000
_cell.angle_alpha   90.00
_cell.angle_beta   90.00
_cell.angle_gamma   90.00
#
_symmetry.space_group_name_H-M   'P 1'
#
loop_
_entity.id
_entity.type
_entity.pdbx_description
1 polymer ?
#
loop_
_entity_poly.entity_id
_entity_poly.type
_entity_poly.pdbx_seq_one_letter_code
_entity_poly.pdbx_strand_id
1 'polypeptide(L)'
;TREKDLSFLPQGISEIGAAIIGPTKKGPAFVPTQISSFGEFQNIFGDVDSRFYVPMTVQEYLKSAPSVTIVRVLGLGGYQPSSIRLSLTASGSQSGSAGASAQVGAILHPSRANSSLDLGAAAMVTVDASADWNATTLTINSVAKTISFDTGSDNYVTKVFGSDPQTTNTNVYVYKEYKEFSSQHGFDATTLLSAASASAGEDFTNDYAVATTPYLISQLSGGGRKNLFKVNTRSHGSSVTS
;
A
#
# COMPACT_ATOMS: atom_id res chain seq x y z
N THR A 1 -24.30 31.45 43.98
CA THR A 1 -23.46 30.28 43.66
C THR A 1 -24.21 29.05 44.10
N ARG A 2 -24.64 28.18 43.17
CA ARG A 2 -25.31 26.91 43.53
C ARG A 2 -24.25 25.81 43.47
N GLU A 3 -23.89 25.31 44.63
CA GLU A 3 -23.00 24.16 44.77
C GLU A 3 -23.75 22.89 44.33
N LYS A 4 -23.04 22.03 43.60
CA LYS A 4 -23.53 20.73 43.15
C LYS A 4 -22.71 19.68 43.90
N ASP A 5 -23.24 19.25 45.04
CA ASP A 5 -22.61 18.21 45.87
C ASP A 5 -22.74 16.84 45.16
N LEU A 6 -21.60 16.27 44.77
CA LEU A 6 -21.49 15.02 44.00
C LEU A 6 -20.99 13.86 44.86
N SER A 7 -20.92 14.03 46.19
CA SER A 7 -20.42 13.05 47.14
C SER A 7 -21.33 11.81 47.37
N PHE A 8 -22.57 11.82 46.87
CA PHE A 8 -23.58 10.83 47.26
C PHE A 8 -24.16 9.99 46.13
N LEU A 9 -23.63 10.09 44.91
CA LEU A 9 -23.92 9.08 43.91
C LEU A 9 -22.91 7.94 44.14
N PRO A 10 -23.33 6.66 44.29
CA PRO A 10 -22.40 5.55 44.07
C PRO A 10 -21.69 5.83 42.75
N GLN A 11 -20.37 5.59 42.64
CA GLN A 11 -19.66 5.78 41.36
C GLN A 11 -20.47 5.03 40.29
N GLY A 12 -21.31 5.75 39.56
CA GLY A 12 -22.22 5.18 38.61
C GLY A 12 -21.34 4.53 37.57
N ILE A 13 -21.67 3.30 37.16
CA ILE A 13 -21.13 2.59 35.99
C ILE A 13 -20.07 3.44 35.28
N SER A 14 -18.80 3.27 35.68
CA SER A 14 -17.64 4.04 35.18
C SER A 14 -17.88 4.43 33.74
N GLU A 15 -17.90 5.74 33.43
CA GLU A 15 -18.15 6.31 32.09
C GLU A 15 -17.75 5.34 30.96
N ILE A 16 -18.68 4.49 30.52
CA ILE A 16 -18.37 3.48 29.52
C ILE A 16 -18.34 4.22 28.19
N GLY A 17 -17.15 4.70 27.82
CA GLY A 17 -16.89 5.30 26.52
C GLY A 17 -17.16 4.29 25.41
N ALA A 18 -17.58 4.79 24.25
CA ALA A 18 -17.77 3.94 23.07
C ALA A 18 -16.43 3.34 22.62
N ALA A 19 -16.49 2.16 22.00
CA ALA A 19 -15.38 1.58 21.27
C ALA A 19 -15.58 1.83 19.77
N ILE A 20 -14.66 2.58 19.14
CA ILE A 20 -14.67 2.84 17.71
C ILE A 20 -13.55 2.03 17.05
N ILE A 21 -13.91 1.21 16.07
CA ILE A 21 -13.00 0.30 15.39
C ILE A 21 -12.93 0.70 13.92
N GLY A 22 -11.73 0.88 13.38
CA GLY A 22 -11.57 1.20 11.97
C GLY A 22 -10.16 1.69 11.61
N PRO A 23 -9.94 2.00 10.33
CA PRO A 23 -8.64 2.49 9.86
C PRO A 23 -8.37 3.92 10.35
N THR A 24 -7.12 4.19 10.69
CA THR A 24 -6.59 5.53 10.99
C THR A 24 -5.25 5.73 10.29
N LYS A 25 -4.87 6.99 10.08
CA LYS A 25 -3.65 7.37 9.35
C LYS A 25 -2.38 6.80 9.99
N LYS A 26 -2.26 6.89 11.31
CA LYS A 26 -1.16 6.34 12.12
C LYS A 26 -1.69 5.76 13.44
N GLY A 27 -0.78 5.38 14.33
CA GLY A 27 -1.09 4.93 15.68
C GLY A 27 -0.96 3.41 15.87
N PRO A 28 -1.06 2.95 17.12
CA PRO A 28 -0.96 1.54 17.44
C PRO A 28 -2.12 0.79 16.79
N ALA A 29 -1.85 -0.38 16.21
CA ALA A 29 -2.80 -1.18 15.46
C ALA A 29 -3.15 -2.41 16.29
N PHE A 30 -4.42 -2.80 16.31
CA PHE A 30 -4.95 -3.90 17.12
C PHE A 30 -4.67 -3.76 18.62
N VAL A 31 -4.48 -2.53 19.10
CA VAL A 31 -4.29 -2.20 20.52
C VAL A 31 -5.38 -1.19 20.93
N PRO A 32 -6.30 -1.57 21.83
CA PRO A 32 -7.28 -0.63 22.38
C PRO A 32 -6.57 0.53 23.07
N THR A 33 -6.83 1.76 22.62
CA THR A 33 -6.26 2.98 23.20
C THR A 33 -7.40 3.91 23.55
N GLN A 34 -7.52 4.26 24.83
CA GLN A 34 -8.49 5.24 25.29
C GLN A 34 -7.93 6.66 25.10
N ILE A 35 -8.79 7.57 24.65
CA ILE A 35 -8.48 8.99 24.55
C ILE A 35 -9.62 9.83 25.14
N SER A 36 -9.30 11.07 25.47
CA SER A 36 -10.20 12.02 26.13
C SER A 36 -10.44 13.30 25.33
N SER A 37 -9.67 13.55 24.27
CA SER A 37 -9.80 14.74 23.44
C SER A 37 -9.47 14.49 21.97
N PHE A 38 -10.00 15.33 21.08
CA PHE A 38 -9.67 15.22 19.65
C PHE A 38 -8.22 15.60 19.33
N GLY A 39 -7.60 16.50 20.11
CA GLY A 39 -6.16 16.77 19.98
C GLY A 39 -5.30 15.55 20.30
N GLU A 40 -5.69 14.78 21.32
CA GLU A 40 -5.06 13.49 21.64
C GLU A 40 -5.25 12.48 20.50
N PHE A 41 -6.44 12.43 19.89
CA PHE A 41 -6.67 11.63 18.69
C PHE A 41 -5.69 11.98 17.57
N GLN A 42 -5.54 13.26 17.22
CA GLN A 42 -4.66 13.67 16.12
C GLN A 42 -3.19 13.34 16.40
N ASN A 43 -2.76 13.47 17.66
CA ASN A 43 -1.40 13.13 18.08
C ASN A 43 -1.10 11.64 17.93
N ILE A 44 -2.03 10.77 18.34
CA ILE A 44 -1.83 9.31 18.34
C ILE A 44 -2.16 8.69 16.97
N PHE A 45 -3.32 9.03 16.42
CA PHE A 45 -3.93 8.38 15.25
C PHE A 45 -3.85 9.19 13.94
N GLY A 46 -3.48 10.47 14.02
CA GLY A 46 -3.30 11.37 12.89
C GLY A 46 -4.53 12.23 12.58
N ASP A 47 -4.35 13.16 11.65
CA ASP A 47 -5.40 14.10 11.24
C ASP A 47 -6.58 13.43 10.54
N VAL A 48 -7.65 14.22 10.37
CA VAL A 48 -8.83 13.83 9.59
C VAL A 48 -8.41 13.50 8.16
N ASP A 49 -8.89 12.34 7.71
CA ASP A 49 -8.74 11.86 6.34
C ASP A 49 -10.13 11.52 5.82
N SER A 50 -10.52 12.11 4.69
CA SER A 50 -11.86 11.93 4.11
C SER A 50 -12.14 10.48 3.70
N ARG A 51 -11.10 9.65 3.59
CA ARG A 51 -11.22 8.22 3.29
C ARG A 51 -11.70 7.40 4.50
N PHE A 52 -11.54 7.92 5.72
CA PHE A 52 -11.80 7.17 6.95
C PHE A 52 -12.92 7.81 7.77
N TYR A 53 -13.91 7.02 8.16
CA TYR A 53 -14.99 7.49 9.01
C TYR A 53 -14.56 7.68 10.47
N VAL A 54 -13.61 6.88 10.95
CA VAL A 54 -13.11 6.92 12.35
C VAL A 54 -12.78 8.33 12.84
N PRO A 55 -11.91 9.12 12.19
CA PRO A 55 -11.59 10.46 12.66
C PRO A 55 -12.81 11.37 12.79
N MET A 56 -13.74 11.30 11.82
CA MET A 56 -14.97 12.10 11.84
C MET A 56 -15.92 11.63 12.96
N THR A 57 -16.09 10.32 13.15
CA THR A 57 -16.92 9.76 14.21
C THR A 57 -16.37 10.11 15.59
N VAL A 58 -15.05 10.02 15.79
CA VAL A 58 -14.40 10.41 17.05
C VAL A 58 -14.58 11.90 17.33
N GLN A 59 -14.42 12.75 16.30
CA GLN A 59 -14.58 14.19 16.44
C GLN A 59 -15.99 14.57 16.88
N GLU A 60 -17.02 13.95 16.30
CA GLU A 60 -18.41 14.20 16.70
C GLU A 60 -18.75 13.59 18.06
N TYR A 61 -18.27 12.38 18.35
CA TYR A 61 -18.55 11.69 19.60
C TYR A 61 -17.98 12.43 20.83
N LEU A 62 -16.73 12.89 20.75
CA LEU A 62 -16.04 13.60 21.85
C LEU A 62 -16.62 15.00 22.14
N LYS A 63 -17.56 15.52 21.33
CA LYS A 63 -18.32 16.73 21.69
C LYS A 63 -19.34 16.48 22.79
N SER A 64 -19.76 15.23 22.97
CA SER A 64 -20.84 14.85 23.89
C SER A 64 -20.46 13.75 24.86
N ALA A 65 -19.23 13.21 24.75
CA ALA A 65 -18.73 12.13 25.58
C ALA A 65 -17.35 12.46 26.18
N PRO A 66 -17.07 11.99 27.40
CA PRO A 66 -15.84 12.29 28.14
C PRO A 66 -14.61 11.52 27.64
N SER A 67 -14.80 10.32 27.07
CA SER A 67 -13.72 9.49 26.55
C SER A 67 -14.23 8.49 25.51
N VAL A 68 -13.31 8.00 24.66
CA VAL A 68 -13.58 6.97 23.65
C VAL A 68 -12.40 6.03 23.55
N THR A 69 -12.66 4.74 23.34
CA THR A 69 -11.62 3.74 23.04
C THR A 69 -11.54 3.51 21.54
N ILE A 70 -10.35 3.65 20.97
CA ILE A 70 -10.12 3.39 19.54
C ILE A 70 -9.30 2.12 19.37
N VAL A 71 -9.73 1.28 18.44
CA VAL A 71 -8.93 0.17 17.93
C VAL A 71 -8.68 0.41 16.45
N ARG A 72 -7.45 0.78 16.12
CA ARG A 72 -7.03 0.88 14.72
C ARG A 72 -6.92 -0.51 14.12
N VAL A 73 -7.61 -0.74 13.01
CA VAL A 73 -7.38 -1.92 12.18
C VAL A 73 -6.48 -1.57 10.99
N LEU A 74 -5.58 -2.47 10.64
CA LEU A 74 -4.78 -2.41 9.42
C LEU A 74 -5.34 -3.37 8.37
N GLY A 75 -4.64 -3.48 7.24
CA GLY A 75 -5.00 -4.40 6.17
C GLY A 75 -5.27 -5.79 6.73
N LEU A 76 -6.53 -6.19 6.66
CA LEU A 76 -6.94 -7.58 6.77
C LEU A 76 -6.61 -8.20 5.40
N GLY A 77 -5.97 -9.35 5.42
CA GLY A 77 -5.73 -10.09 4.20
C GLY A 77 -7.05 -10.56 3.58
N GLY A 78 -6.95 -11.32 2.51
CA GLY A 78 -8.06 -12.11 1.97
C GLY A 78 -8.49 -11.71 0.58
N TYR A 79 -7.66 -10.97 -0.15
CA TYR A 79 -7.93 -10.68 -1.56
C TYR A 79 -6.68 -10.87 -2.42
N GLN A 80 -6.89 -11.24 -3.67
CA GLN A 80 -5.86 -11.34 -4.70
C GLN A 80 -6.38 -10.58 -5.92
N PRO A 81 -5.99 -9.30 -6.07
CA PRO A 81 -6.47 -8.50 -7.17
C PRO A 81 -5.78 -8.92 -8.47
N SER A 82 -6.50 -8.78 -9.58
CA SER A 82 -5.90 -8.87 -10.90
C SER A 82 -4.83 -7.79 -11.07
N SER A 83 -3.75 -8.07 -11.78
CA SER A 83 -2.67 -7.12 -12.02
C SER A 83 -2.10 -7.23 -13.42
N ILE A 84 -1.42 -6.17 -13.85
CA ILE A 84 -0.53 -6.16 -15.02
C ILE A 84 0.88 -5.90 -14.53
N ARG A 85 1.81 -6.79 -14.86
CA ARG A 85 3.25 -6.59 -14.66
C ARG A 85 3.86 -6.13 -15.96
N LEU A 86 4.43 -4.93 -15.95
CA LEU A 86 5.17 -4.36 -17.05
C LEU A 86 6.64 -4.68 -16.85
N SER A 87 7.22 -5.45 -17.78
CA SER A 87 8.58 -5.98 -17.67
C SER A 87 9.48 -5.51 -18.80
N LEU A 88 10.65 -5.00 -18.42
CA LEU A 88 11.69 -4.53 -19.31
C LEU A 88 12.75 -5.62 -19.51
N THR A 89 13.19 -5.80 -20.74
CA THR A 89 14.24 -6.75 -21.11
C THR A 89 15.29 -6.02 -21.92
N ALA A 90 16.50 -5.87 -21.38
CA ALA A 90 17.61 -5.22 -22.09
C ALA A 90 18.02 -6.04 -23.34
N SER A 91 18.37 -5.36 -24.44
CA SER A 91 18.95 -6.06 -25.59
C SER A 91 20.36 -6.57 -25.27
N GLY A 92 20.72 -7.76 -25.77
CA GLY A 92 22.03 -8.40 -25.51
C GLY A 92 22.05 -9.39 -24.34
N SER A 93 20.94 -9.49 -23.62
CA SER A 93 20.68 -10.45 -22.56
C SER A 93 20.49 -11.88 -23.11
N GLN A 94 21.54 -12.72 -23.06
CA GLN A 94 21.46 -14.15 -23.38
C GLN A 94 20.47 -14.87 -22.45
N SER A 95 19.45 -15.52 -23.02
CA SER A 95 18.60 -16.48 -22.32
C SER A 95 19.47 -17.52 -21.60
N GLY A 96 19.65 -17.37 -20.28
CA GLY A 96 20.46 -18.27 -19.46
C GLY A 96 21.51 -17.60 -18.56
N SER A 97 21.80 -16.31 -18.74
CA SER A 97 22.64 -15.55 -17.80
C SER A 97 21.76 -14.88 -16.73
N ALA A 98 22.15 -14.96 -15.46
CA ALA A 98 21.39 -14.41 -14.30
C ALA A 98 21.15 -12.88 -14.31
N GLY A 99 21.48 -12.17 -15.39
CA GLY A 99 21.24 -10.74 -15.61
C GLY A 99 20.47 -10.43 -16.90
N ALA A 100 19.86 -11.43 -17.54
CA ALA A 100 19.18 -11.35 -18.83
C ALA A 100 17.67 -11.66 -18.76
N SER A 101 17.09 -11.55 -17.57
CA SER A 101 15.70 -11.89 -17.31
C SER A 101 14.85 -10.63 -17.37
N ALA A 102 13.64 -10.72 -17.94
CA ALA A 102 12.67 -9.64 -17.92
C ALA A 102 12.46 -9.15 -16.47
N GLN A 103 12.76 -7.89 -16.20
CA GLN A 103 12.64 -7.29 -14.88
C GLN A 103 11.36 -6.47 -14.81
N VAL A 104 10.60 -6.63 -13.73
CA VAL A 104 9.36 -5.87 -13.54
C VAL A 104 9.71 -4.41 -13.26
N GLY A 105 9.35 -3.51 -14.18
CA GLY A 105 9.49 -2.07 -14.01
C GLY A 105 8.32 -1.46 -13.23
N ALA A 106 7.09 -1.94 -13.49
CA ALA A 106 5.90 -1.48 -12.80
C ALA A 106 4.82 -2.56 -12.69
N ILE A 107 3.98 -2.43 -11.67
CA ILE A 107 2.79 -3.26 -11.43
C ILE A 107 1.57 -2.33 -11.39
N LEU A 108 0.56 -2.66 -12.20
CA LEU A 108 -0.71 -1.94 -12.27
C LEU A 108 -1.83 -2.76 -11.66
N HIS A 109 -2.73 -2.10 -10.94
CA HIS A 109 -3.97 -2.68 -10.41
C HIS A 109 -5.18 -1.86 -10.85
N PRO A 110 -6.40 -2.45 -10.83
CA PRO A 110 -7.63 -1.71 -11.05
C PRO A 110 -7.76 -0.54 -10.09
N SER A 111 -8.14 0.62 -10.61
CA SER A 111 -8.44 1.80 -9.79
C SER A 111 -9.89 1.80 -9.32
N ARG A 112 -10.25 2.78 -8.49
CA ARG A 112 -11.65 3.05 -8.14
C ARG A 112 -12.55 3.36 -9.34
N ALA A 113 -12.01 3.85 -10.46
CA ALA A 113 -12.78 4.09 -11.68
C ALA A 113 -13.46 2.81 -12.21
N ASN A 114 -12.79 1.67 -12.06
CA ASN A 114 -13.30 0.36 -12.47
C ASN A 114 -12.74 -0.74 -11.57
N SER A 115 -13.20 -0.78 -10.31
CA SER A 115 -12.68 -1.69 -9.29
C SER A 115 -12.98 -3.18 -9.56
N SER A 116 -13.90 -3.48 -10.48
CA SER A 116 -14.25 -4.84 -10.91
C SER A 116 -13.58 -5.26 -12.22
N LEU A 117 -12.66 -4.44 -12.75
CA LEU A 117 -11.91 -4.76 -13.94
C LEU A 117 -11.01 -5.99 -13.70
N ASP A 118 -11.29 -7.07 -14.42
CA ASP A 118 -10.41 -8.25 -14.44
C ASP A 118 -9.30 -8.07 -15.47
N LEU A 119 -8.10 -7.78 -14.97
CA LEU A 119 -6.91 -7.62 -15.82
C LEU A 119 -6.37 -8.96 -16.33
N GLY A 120 -6.80 -10.10 -15.80
CA GLY A 120 -6.33 -11.44 -16.17
C GLY A 120 -6.97 -12.03 -17.42
N ALA A 121 -8.04 -11.42 -17.95
CA ALA A 121 -8.70 -11.91 -19.16
C ALA A 121 -7.81 -11.69 -20.40
N ALA A 122 -7.60 -12.75 -21.19
CA ALA A 122 -6.58 -12.81 -22.25
C ALA A 122 -6.69 -11.75 -23.37
N ALA A 123 -7.83 -11.07 -23.51
CA ALA A 123 -8.06 -10.01 -24.49
C ALA A 123 -8.08 -8.59 -23.89
N MET A 124 -7.95 -8.47 -22.57
CA MET A 124 -8.09 -7.18 -21.89
C MET A 124 -6.83 -6.32 -21.97
N VAL A 125 -5.65 -6.92 -22.17
CA VAL A 125 -4.38 -6.21 -22.10
C VAL A 125 -3.55 -6.55 -23.32
N THR A 126 -3.26 -5.54 -24.14
CA THR A 126 -2.34 -5.67 -25.27
C THR A 126 -1.25 -4.62 -25.19
N VAL A 127 -0.05 -5.00 -25.62
CA VAL A 127 1.11 -4.12 -25.75
C VAL A 127 1.49 -4.06 -27.23
N ASP A 128 1.94 -2.90 -27.68
CA ASP A 128 2.38 -2.72 -29.07
C ASP A 128 3.51 -3.70 -29.44
N ALA A 129 3.56 -4.14 -30.70
CA ALA A 129 4.59 -5.06 -31.18
C ALA A 129 5.99 -4.42 -31.19
N SER A 130 6.05 -3.09 -31.29
CA SER A 130 7.28 -2.29 -31.25
C SER A 130 7.53 -1.67 -29.86
N ALA A 131 6.97 -2.27 -28.79
CA ALA A 131 7.07 -1.73 -27.45
C ALA A 131 8.51 -1.74 -26.92
N ASP A 132 9.02 -0.55 -26.59
CA ASP A 132 10.32 -0.36 -25.98
C ASP A 132 10.24 0.50 -24.72
N TRP A 133 11.40 0.77 -24.12
CA TRP A 133 11.52 1.59 -22.92
C TRP A 133 11.11 3.06 -23.12
N ASN A 134 11.35 3.63 -24.32
CA ASN A 134 11.07 5.03 -24.62
C ASN A 134 9.57 5.27 -24.80
N ALA A 135 8.89 4.39 -25.53
CA ALA A 135 7.47 4.52 -25.80
C ALA A 135 6.83 3.17 -26.14
N THR A 136 5.62 2.98 -25.65
CA THR A 136 4.72 1.91 -26.07
C THR A 136 3.28 2.37 -26.01
N THR A 137 2.41 1.71 -26.76
CA THR A 137 0.96 1.83 -26.57
C THR A 137 0.47 0.63 -25.75
N LEU A 138 0.06 0.88 -24.51
CA LEU A 138 -0.60 -0.10 -23.66
C LEU A 138 -2.11 0.07 -23.79
N THR A 139 -2.80 -0.97 -24.25
CA THR A 139 -4.27 -0.98 -24.34
C THR A 139 -4.84 -1.84 -23.23
N ILE A 140 -5.71 -1.26 -22.40
CA ILE A 140 -6.40 -1.94 -21.31
C ILE A 140 -7.89 -1.77 -21.50
N ASN A 141 -8.63 -2.87 -21.65
CA ASN A 141 -10.08 -2.87 -21.87
C ASN A 141 -10.48 -1.92 -23.01
N SER A 142 -9.81 -2.05 -24.16
CA SER A 142 -9.98 -1.20 -25.35
C SER A 142 -9.61 0.29 -25.19
N VAL A 143 -9.03 0.70 -24.06
CA VAL A 143 -8.52 2.06 -23.85
C VAL A 143 -7.01 2.06 -24.03
N ALA A 144 -6.55 2.70 -25.10
CA ALA A 144 -5.13 2.85 -25.41
C ALA A 144 -4.51 4.05 -24.68
N LYS A 145 -3.33 3.86 -24.10
CA LYS A 145 -2.49 4.91 -23.51
C LYS A 145 -1.05 4.72 -23.94
N THR A 146 -0.42 5.80 -24.36
CA THR A 146 1.03 5.81 -24.60
C THR A 146 1.73 5.92 -23.26
N ILE A 147 2.68 5.01 -22.99
CA ILE A 147 3.51 5.04 -21.79
C ILE A 147 4.99 4.92 -22.12
N SER A 148 5.82 5.35 -21.18
CA SER A 148 7.28 5.34 -21.22
C SER A 148 7.81 4.97 -19.83
N PHE A 149 9.00 4.39 -19.78
CA PHE A 149 9.78 4.24 -18.55
C PHE A 149 10.86 5.32 -18.39
N ASP A 150 10.96 6.26 -19.32
CA ASP A 150 11.77 7.47 -19.16
C ASP A 150 11.09 8.43 -18.18
N THR A 151 11.72 8.62 -17.02
CA THR A 151 11.26 9.55 -15.98
C THR A 151 11.13 11.00 -16.46
N GLY A 152 11.89 11.39 -17.49
CA GLY A 152 11.84 12.71 -18.10
C GLY A 152 10.65 12.92 -19.03
N SER A 153 10.06 11.83 -19.54
CA SER A 153 8.95 11.88 -20.50
C SER A 153 7.64 12.33 -19.85
N ASP A 154 6.81 13.04 -20.61
CA ASP A 154 5.42 13.32 -20.22
C ASP A 154 4.57 12.05 -20.19
N ASN A 155 4.95 11.05 -20.99
CA ASN A 155 4.31 9.74 -21.04
C ASN A 155 4.87 8.77 -19.99
N TYR A 156 5.64 9.23 -19.01
CA TYR A 156 6.15 8.36 -17.96
C TYR A 156 5.02 7.61 -17.25
N VAL A 157 5.17 6.29 -17.04
CA VAL A 157 4.08 5.40 -16.60
C VAL A 157 3.35 5.88 -15.35
N THR A 158 4.06 6.45 -14.37
CA THR A 158 3.45 6.99 -13.15
C THR A 158 2.76 8.34 -13.36
N LYS A 159 3.16 9.14 -14.36
CA LYS A 159 2.43 10.36 -14.75
C LYS A 159 1.15 10.03 -15.50
N VAL A 160 1.18 9.01 -16.36
CA VAL A 160 0.03 8.61 -17.18
C VAL A 160 -1.09 7.98 -16.35
N PHE A 161 -0.75 7.05 -15.44
CA PHE A 161 -1.74 6.33 -14.65
C PHE A 161 -1.90 6.84 -13.21
N GLY A 162 -0.94 7.60 -12.70
CA GLY A 162 -0.90 7.99 -11.29
C GLY A 162 -0.62 6.79 -10.36
N SER A 163 -0.40 7.08 -9.09
CA SER A 163 -0.20 6.08 -8.03
C SER A 163 -1.35 6.03 -7.01
N ASP A 164 -2.39 6.86 -7.21
CA ASP A 164 -3.55 6.89 -6.31
C ASP A 164 -4.56 5.79 -6.67
N PRO A 165 -4.79 4.78 -5.81
CA PRO A 165 -5.81 3.76 -6.05
C PRO A 165 -7.24 4.34 -6.12
N GLN A 166 -7.48 5.52 -5.55
CA GLN A 166 -8.80 6.16 -5.51
C GLN A 166 -9.11 7.01 -6.75
N THR A 167 -8.17 7.10 -7.70
CA THR A 167 -8.38 7.83 -8.95
C THR A 167 -9.61 7.33 -9.70
N THR A 168 -10.34 8.28 -10.28
CA THR A 168 -11.47 8.01 -11.20
C THR A 168 -11.12 8.37 -12.65
N ASN A 169 -9.92 8.89 -12.89
CA ASN A 169 -9.49 9.38 -14.21
C ASN A 169 -8.95 8.27 -15.13
N THR A 170 -8.43 7.20 -14.54
CA THR A 170 -7.83 6.07 -15.25
C THR A 170 -8.38 4.77 -14.69
N ASN A 171 -8.56 3.74 -15.53
CA ASN A 171 -9.08 2.43 -15.10
C ASN A 171 -8.09 1.64 -14.23
N VAL A 172 -6.81 2.00 -14.28
CA VAL A 172 -5.73 1.40 -13.51
C VAL A 172 -4.86 2.49 -12.90
N TYR A 173 -4.14 2.13 -11.83
CA TYR A 173 -3.11 2.96 -11.20
C TYR A 173 -1.82 2.16 -11.04
N VAL A 174 -0.69 2.85 -10.88
CA VAL A 174 0.59 2.22 -10.57
C VAL A 174 0.63 1.87 -9.09
N TYR A 175 0.52 0.58 -8.77
CA TYR A 175 0.63 0.07 -7.41
C TYR A 175 2.07 0.12 -6.91
N LYS A 176 2.99 -0.35 -7.74
CA LYS A 176 4.41 -0.36 -7.43
C LYS A 176 5.22 -0.07 -8.67
N GLU A 177 6.19 0.83 -8.49
CA GLU A 177 7.23 1.05 -9.47
C GLU A 177 8.58 0.70 -8.86
N TYR A 178 9.42 0.05 -9.66
CA TYR A 178 10.80 -0.27 -9.35
C TYR A 178 11.72 0.74 -10.07
N LYS A 179 11.66 2.00 -9.62
CA LYS A 179 12.29 3.14 -10.29
C LYS A 179 13.79 2.96 -10.56
N GLU A 180 14.51 2.34 -9.62
CA GLU A 180 15.93 2.05 -9.79
C GLU A 180 16.18 1.17 -11.02
N PHE A 181 15.38 0.12 -11.22
CA PHE A 181 15.50 -0.78 -12.36
C PHE A 181 14.99 -0.13 -13.65
N SER A 182 13.84 0.56 -13.59
CA SER A 182 13.27 1.20 -14.78
C SER A 182 14.08 2.39 -15.27
N SER A 183 14.94 2.99 -14.42
CA SER A 183 15.74 4.17 -14.75
C SER A 183 17.24 3.88 -14.78
N GLN A 184 17.66 2.61 -14.93
CA GLN A 184 19.08 2.27 -15.02
C GLN A 184 19.72 2.89 -16.26
N HIS A 185 20.97 3.32 -16.10
CA HIS A 185 21.76 3.86 -17.20
C HIS A 185 21.98 2.80 -18.28
N GLY A 186 21.55 3.08 -19.52
CA GLY A 186 21.72 2.19 -20.67
C GLY A 186 20.45 1.55 -21.23
N PHE A 187 19.26 1.85 -20.69
CA PHE A 187 18.00 1.50 -21.36
C PHE A 187 17.68 2.51 -22.46
N ASP A 188 17.27 1.98 -23.61
CA ASP A 188 16.94 2.74 -24.82
C ASP A 188 15.91 1.98 -25.67
N ALA A 189 15.79 2.33 -26.96
CA ALA A 189 14.86 1.71 -27.90
C ALA A 189 15.10 0.22 -28.16
N THR A 190 16.25 -0.32 -27.71
CA THR A 190 16.55 -1.74 -27.80
C THR A 190 16.07 -2.52 -26.57
N THR A 191 15.76 -1.84 -25.47
CA THR A 191 15.16 -2.45 -24.28
C THR A 191 13.68 -2.72 -24.56
N LEU A 192 13.34 -3.99 -24.76
CA LEU A 192 12.00 -4.42 -25.08
C LEU A 192 11.11 -4.35 -23.85
N LEU A 193 9.88 -3.88 -24.05
CA LEU A 193 8.84 -3.91 -23.03
C LEU A 193 7.85 -5.04 -23.32
N SER A 194 7.47 -5.74 -22.27
CA SER A 194 6.42 -6.76 -22.29
C SER A 194 5.43 -6.51 -21.16
N ALA A 195 4.20 -6.99 -21.33
CA ALA A 195 3.16 -6.96 -20.31
C ALA A 195 2.70 -8.39 -20.02
N ALA A 196 2.60 -8.74 -18.75
CA ALA A 196 2.00 -9.98 -18.29
C ALA A 196 0.78 -9.65 -17.42
N SER A 197 -0.37 -10.22 -17.76
CA SER A 197 -1.60 -10.09 -17.00
C SER A 197 -1.86 -11.31 -16.12
N ALA A 198 -2.48 -11.09 -14.96
CA ALA A 198 -2.95 -12.15 -14.09
C ALA A 198 -4.26 -11.75 -13.41
N SER A 199 -5.18 -12.69 -13.25
CA SER A 199 -6.45 -12.50 -12.52
C SER A 199 -6.25 -12.53 -11.01
N ALA A 200 -5.18 -13.17 -10.53
CA ALA A 200 -4.70 -13.19 -9.15
C ALA A 200 -3.19 -12.91 -9.12
N GLY A 201 -2.82 -11.64 -9.37
CA GLY A 201 -1.43 -11.31 -9.69
C GLY A 201 -0.52 -11.09 -8.50
N GLU A 202 -1.05 -10.44 -7.45
CA GLU A 202 -0.35 -10.21 -6.18
C GLU A 202 -1.12 -10.87 -5.03
N ASP A 203 -0.39 -11.48 -4.11
CA ASP A 203 -0.99 -12.20 -2.99
C ASP A 203 -1.15 -11.31 -1.75
N PHE A 204 -2.36 -10.83 -1.51
CA PHE A 204 -2.74 -10.13 -0.29
C PHE A 204 -3.65 -11.00 0.60
N THR A 205 -3.53 -12.33 0.58
CA THR A 205 -4.25 -13.19 1.53
C THR A 205 -3.70 -13.14 2.94
N ASN A 206 -2.49 -12.60 3.11
CA ASN A 206 -1.82 -12.51 4.39
C ASN A 206 -2.28 -11.27 5.16
N ASP A 207 -2.55 -11.45 6.45
CA ASP A 207 -2.84 -10.35 7.35
C ASP A 207 -1.61 -9.46 7.58
N TYR A 208 -1.85 -8.26 8.12
CA TYR A 208 -0.79 -7.36 8.55
C TYR A 208 0.28 -8.09 9.39
N ALA A 209 1.53 -7.98 8.93
CA ALA A 209 2.71 -8.42 9.66
C ALA A 209 3.64 -7.22 9.95
N VAL A 210 4.27 -7.24 11.12
CA VAL A 210 5.29 -6.25 11.48
C VAL A 210 6.54 -6.51 10.65
N ALA A 211 7.18 -5.45 10.15
CA ALA A 211 8.45 -5.60 9.45
C ALA A 211 9.52 -6.09 10.43
N THR A 212 10.10 -7.24 10.12
CA THR A 212 11.00 -7.98 11.01
C THR A 212 12.26 -8.36 10.25
N THR A 213 13.43 -8.06 10.81
CA THR A 213 14.70 -8.51 10.24
C THR A 213 14.84 -10.04 10.35
N PRO A 214 15.68 -10.68 9.51
CA PRO A 214 16.18 -12.00 9.82
C PRO A 214 16.84 -12.03 11.22
N TYR A 215 16.96 -13.23 11.80
CA TYR A 215 17.72 -13.39 13.03
C TYR A 215 19.19 -13.05 12.80
N LEU A 216 19.75 -12.21 13.68
CA LEU A 216 21.20 -12.18 13.85
C LEU A 216 21.62 -13.46 14.56
N ILE A 217 22.55 -14.16 13.95
CA ILE A 217 23.04 -15.46 14.42
C ILE A 217 24.38 -15.31 15.10
N SER A 218 24.64 -16.14 16.11
CA SER A 218 25.95 -16.21 16.73
C SER A 218 27.01 -16.67 15.73
N GLN A 219 28.26 -16.33 16.01
CA GLN A 219 29.38 -17.00 15.35
C GLN A 219 29.28 -18.52 15.54
N LEU A 220 29.83 -19.27 14.59
CA LEU A 220 29.87 -20.72 14.65
C LEU A 220 30.77 -21.15 15.81
N SER A 221 30.21 -21.84 16.79
CA SER A 221 30.96 -22.39 17.93
C SER A 221 30.38 -23.75 18.30
N GLY A 222 31.25 -24.76 18.42
CA GLY A 222 30.83 -26.13 18.73
C GLY A 222 29.95 -26.78 17.65
N GLY A 223 30.12 -26.40 16.37
CA GLY A 223 29.36 -26.98 15.25
C GLY A 223 27.96 -26.40 15.04
N GLY A 224 27.53 -25.43 15.85
CA GLY A 224 26.20 -24.81 15.74
C GLY A 224 26.23 -23.28 15.75
N ARG A 225 25.19 -22.69 15.16
CA ARG A 225 24.87 -21.26 15.30
C ARG A 225 23.57 -21.11 16.08
N LYS A 226 23.49 -20.11 16.95
CA LYS A 226 22.30 -19.80 17.74
C LYS A 226 21.65 -18.52 17.21
N ASN A 227 20.32 -18.49 17.16
CA ASN A 227 19.57 -17.27 16.90
C ASN A 227 19.69 -16.35 18.13
N LEU A 228 20.16 -15.11 17.95
CA LEU A 228 20.34 -14.16 19.04
C LEU A 228 19.11 -13.28 19.20
N PHE A 229 18.90 -12.35 18.26
CA PHE A 229 17.76 -11.45 18.27
C PHE A 229 17.39 -11.06 16.85
N LYS A 230 16.19 -10.50 16.70
CA LYS A 230 15.68 -9.87 15.50
C LYS A 230 15.10 -8.52 15.89
N VAL A 231 15.07 -7.58 14.95
CA VAL A 231 14.53 -6.24 15.19
C VAL A 231 13.19 -6.13 14.48
N ASN A 232 12.20 -5.61 15.19
CA ASN A 232 10.87 -5.33 14.66
C ASN A 232 10.65 -3.83 14.60
N THR A 233 9.95 -3.35 13.58
CA THR A 233 9.49 -1.96 13.55
C THR A 233 8.44 -1.73 14.63
N ARG A 234 8.58 -0.65 15.42
CA ARG A 234 7.60 -0.29 16.45
C ARG A 234 6.35 0.41 15.90
N SER A 235 6.49 1.07 14.75
CA SER A 235 5.38 1.75 14.09
C SER A 235 4.68 0.77 13.14
N HIS A 236 3.39 1.00 12.89
CA HIS A 236 2.56 0.12 12.07
C HIS A 236 1.97 0.86 10.86
N GLY A 237 1.80 0.15 9.74
CA GLY A 237 1.27 0.68 8.48
C GLY A 237 2.37 1.21 7.54
N SER A 238 1.97 1.97 6.51
CA SER A 238 2.89 2.47 5.46
C SER A 238 3.70 3.71 5.87
N SER A 239 3.34 4.38 6.97
CA SER A 239 4.09 5.52 7.52
C SER A 239 5.41 5.13 8.20
N VAL A 240 5.79 3.86 8.13
CA VAL A 240 7.02 3.30 8.71
C VAL A 240 8.18 3.35 7.70
N THR A 241 7.86 3.48 6.40
CA THR A 241 8.81 3.35 5.29
C THR A 241 8.78 4.54 4.31
N SER A 242 8.15 5.65 4.70
CA SER A 242 8.15 6.90 3.93
C SER A 242 9.30 7.80 4.34
#